data_AF-A0A7K4HBC1-F1
#
_entry.id   AF-A0A7K4HBC1-F1
#
_cell.length_a   1.000
_cell.length_b   1.000
_cell.length_c   1.000
_cell.angle_alpha   90.00
_cell.angle_beta   90.00
_cell.angle_gamma   90.00
#
_symmetry.space_group_name_H-M   'P 1'
#
loop_
_entity.id
_entity.type
_entity.pdbx_description
1 polymer ?
#
loop_
_entity_poly.entity_id
_entity_poly.type
_entity_poly.pdbx_seq_one_letter_code
_entity_poly.pdbx_strand_id
1 'polypeptide(L)'
;MDTGYDFITPEFLNILFFTQKNLVIYPYVDVKHIHSLDCFTVGHDLIDIDSTGLENLHDIVEFEINNSYSQQPTLYYLLNVNMEDIEKLLESPNIRCIINASDNVEHLANGNKFIFYNKKSNSFLNYQPERENLSFEEHLIQTSQNEEVLLDEILKIKSTATKIYSDVNANTNSDNLPALLSDYDQEYWDKILFFTMQYFNVEIPKFTRPKTILKKKSLASLKDFSYEYEFILKTNRKIGQKFIQLLHDYRFDKVNPANLEIDQLYYPKKLYNYLRNRHWAKGIPQDFITNWVQKLRTNSQLDENDRLDFQIIFDKLQIIPVQKFHVIQEIQPVKEPIEDIIEINNTTSERIVEAIPPIENFQEFKNWLLKKLDELQSLI
;
A
#
# COMPACT_ATOMS: atom_id res chain seq x y z
N MET A 1 15.29 -14.48 26.53
CA MET A 1 14.14 -15.24 26.03
C MET A 1 14.16 -14.99 24.55
N ASP A 2 14.77 -15.91 23.81
CA ASP A 2 14.96 -15.78 22.36
C ASP A 2 13.59 -15.89 21.71
N THR A 3 13.16 -14.78 21.12
CA THR A 3 11.96 -14.78 20.30
C THR A 3 12.35 -15.33 18.93
N GLY A 4 11.46 -16.10 18.30
CA GLY A 4 11.60 -16.62 16.93
C GLY A 4 12.06 -15.61 15.87
N TYR A 5 12.06 -14.32 16.19
CA TYR A 5 12.19 -13.17 15.29
C TYR A 5 13.52 -12.42 15.42
N ASP A 6 14.49 -12.96 16.15
CA ASP A 6 15.78 -12.30 16.43
C ASP A 6 16.55 -11.87 15.16
N PHE A 7 16.26 -12.50 14.01
CA PHE A 7 16.91 -12.21 12.74
C PHE A 7 16.07 -11.38 11.75
N ILE A 8 14.83 -11.00 12.12
CA ILE A 8 14.03 -10.08 11.29
C ILE A 8 14.54 -8.66 11.53
N THR A 9 15.66 -8.33 10.88
CA THR A 9 16.26 -7.00 10.95
C THR A 9 16.56 -6.45 9.55
N PRO A 10 16.68 -5.10 9.41
CA PRO A 10 16.97 -4.47 8.12
C PRO A 10 18.27 -4.99 7.47
N GLU A 11 19.26 -5.34 8.28
CA GLU A 11 20.55 -5.85 7.83
C GLU A 11 20.40 -7.21 7.14
N PHE A 12 19.69 -8.16 7.76
CA PHE A 12 19.47 -9.48 7.17
C PHE A 12 18.62 -9.38 5.89
N LEU A 13 17.61 -8.50 5.87
CA LEU A 13 16.82 -8.24 4.67
C LEU A 13 17.70 -7.68 3.52
N ASN A 14 18.58 -6.71 3.81
CA ASN A 14 19.49 -6.17 2.79
C ASN A 14 20.49 -7.22 2.28
N ILE A 15 21.05 -8.04 3.18
CA ILE A 15 22.03 -9.07 2.83
C ILE A 15 21.40 -10.17 1.98
N LEU A 16 20.28 -10.73 2.43
CA LEU A 16 19.68 -11.91 1.83
C LEU A 16 18.84 -11.59 0.60
N PHE A 17 18.02 -10.53 0.67
CA PHE A 17 17.09 -10.18 -0.40
C PHE A 17 17.66 -9.15 -1.38
N PHE A 18 18.08 -7.97 -0.92
CA PHE A 18 18.46 -6.90 -1.86
C PHE A 18 19.83 -7.10 -2.53
N THR A 19 20.84 -7.47 -1.75
CA THR A 19 22.22 -7.64 -2.23
C THR A 19 22.55 -9.06 -2.64
N GLN A 20 21.67 -10.02 -2.34
CA GLN A 20 21.84 -11.42 -2.68
C GLN A 20 23.23 -11.96 -2.25
N LYS A 21 23.66 -11.68 -1.01
CA LYS A 21 24.93 -12.18 -0.41
C LYS A 21 24.73 -13.41 0.49
N ASN A 22 25.75 -14.27 0.55
CA ASN A 22 25.72 -15.47 1.38
C ASN A 22 25.92 -15.08 2.84
N LEU A 23 25.38 -15.88 3.76
CA LEU A 23 25.40 -15.57 5.18
C LEU A 23 26.00 -16.74 5.96
N VAL A 24 26.91 -16.44 6.88
CA VAL A 24 27.46 -17.38 7.85
C VAL A 24 27.11 -16.90 9.24
N ILE A 25 26.33 -17.70 9.97
CA ILE A 25 25.92 -17.44 11.34
C ILE A 25 26.70 -18.39 12.26
N TYR A 26 27.35 -17.82 13.26
CA TYR A 26 28.09 -18.59 14.26
C TYR A 26 28.08 -17.87 15.61
N PRO A 27 28.29 -18.56 16.73
CA PRO A 27 28.26 -20.02 16.85
C PRO A 27 26.83 -20.55 16.62
N TYR A 28 26.69 -21.88 16.64
CA TYR A 28 25.45 -22.58 16.30
C TYR A 28 24.20 -21.93 16.90
N VAL A 29 23.19 -21.76 16.06
CA VAL A 29 21.86 -21.26 16.43
C VAL A 29 20.82 -22.34 16.13
N ASP A 30 19.78 -22.42 16.97
CA ASP A 30 18.67 -23.32 16.72
C ASP A 30 18.03 -23.10 15.34
N VAL A 31 17.79 -24.20 14.64
CA VAL A 31 17.22 -24.23 13.28
C VAL A 31 15.95 -23.39 13.15
N LYS A 32 15.10 -23.40 14.19
CA LYS A 32 13.85 -22.60 14.21
C LYS A 32 14.10 -21.11 14.07
N HIS A 33 15.17 -20.59 14.65
CA HIS A 33 15.51 -19.17 14.52
C HIS A 33 16.09 -18.90 13.13
N ILE A 34 16.88 -19.83 12.57
CA ILE A 34 17.44 -19.66 11.23
C ILE A 34 16.34 -19.63 10.17
N HIS A 35 15.32 -20.47 10.29
CA HIS A 35 14.19 -20.49 9.36
C HIS A 35 13.32 -19.23 9.45
N SER A 36 13.49 -18.35 10.46
CA SER A 36 12.85 -17.02 10.42
C SER A 36 13.38 -16.17 9.26
N LEU A 37 14.54 -16.52 8.68
CA LEU A 37 15.12 -15.86 7.51
C LEU A 37 14.43 -16.28 6.20
N ASP A 38 13.55 -17.29 6.21
CA ASP A 38 12.81 -17.74 5.03
C ASP A 38 11.98 -16.61 4.41
N CYS A 39 11.50 -15.67 5.23
CA CYS A 39 10.79 -14.51 4.76
C CYS A 39 11.64 -13.62 3.82
N PHE A 40 12.96 -13.69 3.88
CA PHE A 40 13.90 -12.90 3.06
C PHE A 40 14.46 -13.66 1.86
N THR A 41 14.21 -14.96 1.74
CA THR A 41 14.75 -15.81 0.66
C THR A 41 13.77 -16.01 -0.51
N VAL A 42 12.72 -15.19 -0.56
CA VAL A 42 11.65 -15.24 -1.58
C VAL A 42 12.20 -15.36 -3.00
N GLY A 43 11.66 -16.35 -3.72
CA GLY A 43 12.03 -16.63 -5.11
C GLY A 43 13.20 -17.60 -5.26
N HIS A 44 13.62 -18.26 -4.18
CA HIS A 44 14.53 -19.39 -4.22
C HIS A 44 13.82 -20.69 -3.81
N ASP A 45 14.26 -21.80 -4.40
CA ASP A 45 13.95 -23.12 -3.88
C ASP A 45 14.86 -23.38 -2.66
N LEU A 46 14.26 -23.63 -1.50
CA LEU A 46 15.00 -23.83 -0.25
C LEU A 46 15.34 -25.31 -0.05
N ILE A 47 16.62 -25.60 0.21
CA ILE A 47 17.09 -26.95 0.51
C ILE A 47 17.86 -26.95 1.83
N ASP A 48 17.36 -27.70 2.80
CA ASP A 48 18.02 -27.91 4.08
C ASP A 48 18.96 -29.11 4.00
N ILE A 49 20.23 -28.90 4.35
CA ILE A 49 21.24 -29.95 4.45
C ILE A 49 21.87 -29.88 5.83
N ASP A 50 21.65 -30.91 6.64
CA ASP A 50 22.35 -31.11 7.91
C ASP A 50 23.64 -31.89 7.65
N SER A 51 24.79 -31.29 7.93
CA SER A 51 26.10 -31.92 7.71
C SER A 51 26.49 -32.92 8.81
N THR A 52 25.64 -33.16 9.80
CA THR A 52 25.88 -34.21 10.79
C THR A 52 26.00 -35.59 10.12
N GLY A 53 27.24 -36.08 10.00
CA GLY A 53 27.55 -37.37 9.38
C GLY A 53 27.69 -37.35 7.86
N LEU A 54 27.74 -36.18 7.22
CA LEU A 54 28.09 -36.03 5.80
C LEU A 54 29.57 -35.69 5.65
N GLU A 55 30.36 -36.56 5.02
CA GLU A 55 31.80 -36.32 4.79
C GLU A 55 32.07 -35.45 3.56
N ASN A 56 31.13 -35.34 2.61
CA ASN A 56 31.31 -34.67 1.31
C ASN A 56 30.22 -33.61 1.04
N LEU A 57 29.93 -32.74 2.02
CA LEU A 57 28.90 -31.70 1.87
C LEU A 57 29.14 -30.82 0.64
N HIS A 58 30.40 -30.41 0.45
CA HIS A 58 30.80 -29.55 -0.66
C HIS A 58 30.49 -30.16 -2.02
N ASP A 59 30.89 -31.42 -2.24
CA ASP A 59 30.69 -32.11 -3.52
C ASP A 59 29.20 -32.29 -3.84
N ILE A 60 28.37 -32.55 -2.82
CA ILE A 60 26.92 -32.66 -2.97
C ILE A 60 26.34 -31.32 -3.45
N VAL A 61 26.69 -30.23 -2.77
CA VAL A 61 26.19 -28.89 -3.10
C VAL A 61 26.70 -28.44 -4.47
N GLU A 62 27.97 -28.68 -4.79
CA GLU A 62 28.54 -28.36 -6.10
C GLU A 62 27.87 -29.16 -7.23
N PHE A 63 27.62 -30.46 -7.00
CA PHE A 63 26.91 -31.31 -7.96
C PHE A 63 25.49 -30.80 -8.23
N GLU A 64 24.74 -30.46 -7.18
CA GLU A 64 23.37 -29.95 -7.31
C GLU A 64 23.33 -28.57 -7.99
N ILE A 65 24.28 -27.68 -7.68
CA ILE A 65 24.39 -26.37 -8.36
C ILE A 65 24.63 -26.56 -9.86
N ASN A 66 25.54 -27.46 -10.23
CA ASN A 66 25.92 -27.68 -11.62
C ASN A 66 24.87 -28.46 -12.42
N ASN A 67 24.02 -29.25 -11.75
CA ASN A 67 22.97 -30.06 -12.37
C ASN A 67 21.55 -29.54 -12.11
N SER A 68 21.39 -28.30 -11.66
CA SER A 68 20.07 -27.77 -11.35
C SER A 68 19.17 -27.77 -12.59
N TYR A 69 18.18 -28.65 -12.58
CA TYR A 69 17.11 -28.72 -13.60
C TYR A 69 16.00 -27.68 -13.33
N SER A 70 16.09 -26.94 -12.22
CA SER A 70 15.10 -25.95 -11.80
C SER A 70 15.27 -24.64 -12.59
N GLN A 71 14.14 -24.04 -12.97
CA GLN A 71 14.14 -22.67 -13.51
C GLN A 71 14.30 -21.61 -12.41
N GLN A 72 14.17 -22.00 -11.13
CA GLN A 72 14.34 -21.12 -9.98
C GLN A 72 15.72 -21.32 -9.34
N PRO A 73 16.39 -20.24 -8.91
CA PRO A 73 17.65 -20.36 -8.20
C PRO A 73 17.44 -21.09 -6.87
N THR A 74 18.34 -21.99 -6.52
CA THR A 74 18.29 -22.74 -5.27
C THR A 74 19.09 -22.02 -4.18
N LEU A 75 18.57 -21.96 -2.96
CA LEU A 75 19.28 -21.48 -1.77
C LEU A 75 19.39 -22.61 -0.75
N TYR A 76 20.61 -22.84 -0.27
CA TYR A 76 20.91 -23.93 0.66
C TYR A 76 21.02 -23.42 2.10
N TYR A 77 20.29 -24.05 3.02
CA TYR A 77 20.56 -23.96 4.44
C TYR A 77 21.50 -25.09 4.83
N LEU A 78 22.73 -24.74 5.19
CA LEU A 78 23.75 -25.71 5.59
C LEU A 78 23.88 -25.66 7.11
N LEU A 79 23.41 -26.72 7.77
CA LEU A 79 23.31 -26.80 9.24
C LEU A 79 24.46 -27.65 9.80
N ASN A 80 25.01 -27.26 10.95
CA ASN A 80 26.10 -27.98 11.65
C ASN A 80 27.40 -28.12 10.86
N VAL A 81 27.75 -27.12 10.04
CA VAL A 81 28.91 -27.20 9.15
C VAL A 81 30.20 -26.96 9.90
N ASN A 82 31.18 -27.83 9.66
CA ASN A 82 32.52 -27.72 10.22
C ASN A 82 33.36 -26.68 9.47
N MET A 83 34.39 -26.14 10.13
CA MET A 83 35.28 -25.15 9.54
C MET A 83 35.88 -25.55 8.18
N GLU A 84 36.35 -26.79 8.03
CA GLU A 84 36.99 -27.28 6.78
C GLU A 84 36.04 -27.24 5.57
N ASP A 85 34.76 -27.56 5.78
CA ASP A 85 33.76 -27.52 4.71
C ASP A 85 33.38 -26.07 4.37
N ILE A 86 33.38 -25.17 5.36
CA ILE A 86 33.14 -23.74 5.13
C ILE A 86 34.24 -23.17 4.23
N GLU A 87 35.51 -23.47 4.50
CA GLU A 87 36.63 -23.04 3.66
C GLU A 87 36.43 -23.43 2.19
N LYS A 88 36.06 -24.69 1.92
CA LYS A 88 35.77 -25.16 0.56
C LYS A 88 34.56 -24.46 -0.07
N LEU A 89 33.50 -24.23 0.70
CA LEU A 89 32.29 -23.54 0.23
C LEU A 89 32.55 -22.06 -0.12
N LEU A 90 33.48 -21.40 0.59
CA LEU A 90 33.86 -20.01 0.30
C LEU A 90 34.48 -19.84 -1.09
N GLU A 91 35.18 -20.86 -1.59
CA GLU A 91 35.83 -20.86 -2.91
C GLU A 91 34.83 -21.07 -4.07
N SER A 92 33.62 -21.56 -3.78
CA SER A 92 32.62 -21.89 -4.80
C SER A 92 32.02 -20.63 -5.43
N PRO A 93 32.14 -20.40 -6.75
CA PRO A 93 31.76 -19.12 -7.38
C PRO A 93 30.25 -18.90 -7.51
N ASN A 94 29.43 -19.96 -7.56
CA ASN A 94 27.99 -19.84 -7.84
C ASN A 94 27.07 -20.30 -6.68
N ILE A 95 27.62 -20.55 -5.50
CA ILE A 95 26.82 -20.98 -4.36
C ILE A 95 25.98 -19.85 -3.75
N ARG A 96 24.72 -20.15 -3.45
CA ARG A 96 23.79 -19.35 -2.65
C ARG A 96 23.45 -20.11 -1.37
N CYS A 97 23.90 -19.65 -0.21
CA CYS A 97 23.64 -20.37 1.03
C CYS A 97 23.61 -19.51 2.31
N ILE A 98 22.94 -20.08 3.32
CA ILE A 98 22.99 -19.65 4.72
C ILE A 98 23.63 -20.79 5.51
N ILE A 99 24.76 -20.52 6.15
CA ILE A 99 25.56 -21.50 6.87
C ILE A 99 25.39 -21.28 8.37
N ASN A 100 25.03 -22.33 9.09
CA ASN A 100 25.00 -22.37 10.54
C ASN A 100 26.22 -23.15 11.05
N ALA A 101 27.22 -22.44 11.54
CA ALA A 101 28.49 -23.03 11.96
C ALA A 101 28.57 -23.12 13.49
N SER A 102 29.03 -24.27 13.99
CA SER A 102 29.34 -24.44 15.42
C SER A 102 30.67 -23.81 15.81
N ASP A 103 31.62 -23.77 14.87
CA ASP A 103 33.01 -23.38 15.12
C ASP A 103 33.22 -21.86 15.02
N ASN A 104 34.32 -21.38 15.62
CA ASN A 104 34.72 -19.98 15.45
C ASN A 104 35.39 -19.78 14.08
N VAL A 105 34.66 -19.18 13.16
CA VAL A 105 35.08 -18.91 11.78
C VAL A 105 35.46 -17.45 11.52
N GLU A 106 35.76 -16.68 12.58
CA GLU A 106 36.10 -15.24 12.47
C GLU A 106 37.23 -14.94 11.48
N HIS A 107 38.24 -15.80 11.43
CA HIS A 107 39.41 -15.65 10.57
C HIS A 107 39.12 -15.89 9.08
N LEU A 108 37.99 -16.54 8.76
CA LEU A 108 37.55 -16.82 7.38
C LEU A 108 36.78 -15.65 6.77
N ALA A 109 36.46 -14.62 7.56
CA ALA A 109 35.70 -13.45 7.12
C ALA A 109 36.51 -12.50 6.21
N ASN A 110 36.94 -13.01 5.06
CA ASN A 110 37.67 -12.26 4.04
C ASN A 110 36.81 -12.09 2.79
N GLY A 111 36.60 -10.84 2.39
CA GLY A 111 35.86 -10.47 1.18
C GLY A 111 34.39 -10.13 1.41
N ASN A 112 33.65 -9.97 0.31
CA ASN A 112 32.30 -9.37 0.30
C ASN A 112 31.17 -10.35 -0.05
N LYS A 113 31.50 -11.59 -0.45
CA LYS A 113 30.53 -12.56 -0.96
C LYS A 113 29.78 -13.27 0.17
N PHE A 114 30.50 -13.67 1.21
CA PHE A 114 29.96 -14.26 2.42
C PHE A 114 30.03 -13.24 3.53
N ILE A 115 28.91 -12.96 4.17
CA ILE A 115 28.81 -12.09 5.32
C ILE A 115 28.79 -12.93 6.59
N PHE A 116 29.67 -12.61 7.51
CA PHE A 116 29.82 -13.33 8.77
C PHE A 116 29.13 -12.56 9.90
N TYR A 117 28.20 -13.24 10.57
CA TYR A 117 27.45 -12.72 11.70
C TYR A 117 27.74 -13.54 12.96
N ASN A 118 28.27 -12.87 13.97
CA ASN A 118 28.51 -13.45 15.29
C ASN A 118 27.26 -13.26 16.16
N LYS A 119 26.52 -14.34 16.43
CA LYS A 119 25.31 -14.32 17.27
C LYS A 119 25.62 -14.05 18.74
N LYS A 120 26.80 -14.41 19.25
CA LYS A 120 27.17 -14.13 20.65
C LYS A 120 27.37 -12.63 20.90
N SER A 121 27.98 -11.92 19.94
CA SER A 121 28.19 -10.47 20.04
C SER A 121 27.11 -9.64 19.33
N ASN A 122 26.18 -10.29 18.64
CA ASN A 122 25.17 -9.67 17.75
C ASN A 122 25.80 -8.68 16.76
N SER A 123 26.94 -9.05 16.15
CA SER A 123 27.70 -8.14 15.29
C SER A 123 28.13 -8.82 14.00
N PHE A 124 28.12 -8.06 12.90
CA PHE A 124 28.72 -8.47 11.65
C PHE A 124 30.23 -8.21 11.66
N LEU A 125 31.02 -9.10 11.06
CA LEU A 125 32.47 -8.95 10.98
C LEU A 125 32.93 -8.15 9.76
N ASN A 126 32.41 -8.53 8.60
CA ASN A 126 32.82 -8.01 7.29
C ASN A 126 31.67 -7.30 6.57
N TYR A 127 30.64 -6.91 7.33
CA TYR A 127 29.56 -6.05 6.89
C TYR A 127 29.42 -4.89 7.87
N GLN A 128 29.30 -3.68 7.34
CA GLN A 128 29.21 -2.45 8.14
C GLN A 128 27.85 -1.80 7.89
N PRO A 129 26.84 -2.12 8.71
CA PRO A 129 25.48 -1.59 8.56
C PRO A 129 25.46 -0.06 8.50
N GLU A 130 26.33 0.61 9.26
CA GLU A 130 26.35 2.07 9.39
C GLU A 130 26.78 2.80 8.11
N ARG A 131 27.39 2.08 7.17
CA ARG A 131 27.79 2.62 5.86
C ARG A 131 26.72 2.41 4.80
N GLU A 132 25.77 1.52 5.03
CA GLU A 132 24.70 1.19 4.10
C GLU A 132 23.46 2.03 4.39
N ASN A 133 22.76 2.46 3.34
CA ASN A 133 21.45 3.08 3.51
C ASN A 133 20.39 1.98 3.63
N LEU A 134 19.95 1.72 4.88
CA LEU A 134 18.94 0.72 5.23
C LEU A 134 17.53 1.30 5.41
N SER A 135 17.31 2.56 5.03
CA SER A 135 16.03 3.24 5.25
C SER A 135 14.84 2.57 4.56
N PHE A 136 15.07 1.87 3.43
CA PHE A 136 13.99 1.15 2.75
C PHE A 136 13.62 -0.12 3.49
N GLU A 137 14.62 -0.88 3.93
CA GLU A 137 14.47 -2.10 4.71
C GLU A 137 13.82 -1.80 6.07
N GLU A 138 14.25 -0.73 6.74
CA GLU A 138 13.60 -0.20 7.94
C GLU A 138 12.14 0.17 7.67
N HIS A 139 11.86 0.89 6.59
CA HIS A 139 10.50 1.27 6.21
C HIS A 139 9.61 0.03 5.96
N LEU A 140 10.13 -1.00 5.26
CA LEU A 140 9.40 -2.24 5.00
C LEU A 140 9.06 -2.97 6.30
N ILE A 141 10.04 -3.14 7.20
CA ILE A 141 9.84 -3.84 8.47
C ILE A 141 8.90 -3.04 9.40
N GLN A 142 9.05 -1.72 9.50
CA GLN A 142 8.22 -0.88 10.36
C GLN A 142 6.77 -0.76 9.88
N THR A 143 6.55 -0.77 8.56
CA THR A 143 5.21 -0.70 7.97
C THR A 143 4.50 -2.05 8.06
N SER A 144 5.25 -3.14 8.12
CA SER A 144 4.73 -4.50 8.24
C SER A 144 4.35 -4.80 9.68
N GLN A 145 3.05 -4.96 9.95
CA GLN A 145 2.55 -5.21 11.29
C GLN A 145 2.88 -6.62 11.81
N ASN A 146 3.12 -7.57 10.90
CA ASN A 146 3.47 -8.95 11.15
C ASN A 146 4.35 -9.52 10.02
N GLU A 147 4.90 -10.71 10.23
CA GLU A 147 5.77 -11.41 9.28
C GLU A 147 5.06 -11.72 7.95
N GLU A 148 3.75 -12.04 7.99
CA GLU A 148 2.96 -12.32 6.77
C GLU A 148 2.86 -11.10 5.86
N VAL A 149 2.59 -9.91 6.41
CA VAL A 149 2.56 -8.66 5.62
C VAL A 149 3.95 -8.32 5.08
N LEU A 150 5.00 -8.59 5.86
CA LEU A 150 6.37 -8.39 5.39
C LEU A 150 6.69 -9.30 4.20
N LEU A 151 6.30 -10.58 4.28
CA LEU A 151 6.44 -11.55 3.19
C LEU A 151 5.67 -11.10 1.94
N ASP A 152 4.43 -10.62 2.11
CA ASP A 152 3.61 -10.11 1.00
C ASP A 152 4.25 -8.90 0.30
N GLU A 153 4.82 -7.96 1.06
CA GLU A 153 5.53 -6.81 0.49
C GLU A 153 6.81 -7.23 -0.25
N ILE A 154 7.57 -8.19 0.30
CA ILE A 154 8.75 -8.76 -0.37
C ILE A 154 8.36 -9.49 -1.67
N LEU A 155 7.27 -10.27 -1.63
CA LEU A 155 6.70 -10.92 -2.82
C LEU A 155 6.24 -9.90 -3.87
N LYS A 156 5.66 -8.78 -3.43
CA LYS A 156 5.27 -7.68 -4.32
C LYS A 156 6.49 -7.05 -5.00
N ILE A 157 7.60 -6.86 -4.28
CA ILE A 157 8.86 -6.38 -4.85
C ILE A 157 9.38 -7.38 -5.88
N LYS A 158 9.40 -8.69 -5.56
CA LYS A 158 9.82 -9.75 -6.50
C LYS A 158 8.94 -9.83 -7.75
N SER A 159 7.63 -9.69 -7.59
CA SER A 159 6.67 -9.63 -8.70
C SER A 159 6.93 -8.42 -9.60
N THR A 160 7.19 -7.26 -8.99
CA THR A 160 7.57 -6.03 -9.71
C THR A 160 8.88 -6.21 -10.46
N ALA A 161 9.91 -6.79 -9.83
CA ALA A 161 11.18 -7.12 -10.48
C ALA A 161 10.99 -8.08 -11.67
N THR A 162 10.11 -9.07 -11.54
CA THR A 162 9.78 -10.01 -12.64
C THR A 162 9.12 -9.29 -13.81
N LYS A 163 8.21 -8.35 -13.54
CA LYS A 163 7.59 -7.50 -14.58
C LYS A 163 8.61 -6.61 -15.26
N ILE A 164 9.52 -6.00 -14.48
CA ILE A 164 10.61 -5.18 -15.01
C ILE A 164 11.51 -6.03 -15.92
N TYR A 165 11.96 -7.19 -15.47
CA TYR A 165 12.76 -8.12 -16.28
C TYR A 165 12.04 -8.52 -17.58
N SER A 166 10.75 -8.84 -17.50
CA SER A 166 9.95 -9.22 -18.66
C SER A 166 9.81 -8.08 -19.66
N ASP A 167 9.57 -6.86 -19.19
CA ASP A 167 9.43 -5.67 -20.03
C ASP A 167 10.77 -5.25 -20.66
N VAL A 168 11.88 -5.30 -19.90
CA VAL A 168 13.23 -5.01 -20.42
C VAL A 168 13.64 -6.02 -21.50
N ASN A 169 13.24 -7.29 -21.37
CA ASN A 169 13.50 -8.30 -22.40
C ASN A 169 12.56 -8.21 -23.60
N ALA A 170 11.33 -7.73 -23.41
CA ALA A 170 10.34 -7.60 -24.48
C ALA A 170 10.50 -6.29 -25.28
N ASN A 171 10.98 -5.21 -24.65
CA ASN A 171 11.10 -3.87 -25.22
C ASN A 171 12.51 -3.29 -24.96
N THR A 172 13.18 -2.82 -26.01
CA THR A 172 14.45 -2.07 -25.89
C THR A 172 14.30 -0.66 -25.29
N ASN A 173 13.07 -0.20 -25.03
CA ASN A 173 12.80 1.13 -24.49
C ASN A 173 12.28 1.07 -23.06
N SER A 174 12.99 1.76 -22.17
CA SER A 174 12.76 1.83 -20.72
C SER A 174 11.56 2.68 -20.27
N ASP A 175 10.67 3.03 -21.20
CA ASP A 175 9.64 4.05 -20.98
C ASP A 175 8.52 3.59 -20.03
N ASN A 176 8.36 2.28 -19.84
CA ASN A 176 7.36 1.70 -18.94
C ASN A 176 7.85 1.52 -17.49
N LEU A 177 9.15 1.66 -17.21
CA LEU A 177 9.70 1.49 -15.85
C LEU A 177 9.04 2.41 -14.80
N PRO A 178 8.77 3.70 -15.09
CA PRO A 178 8.06 4.56 -14.15
C PRO A 178 6.64 4.10 -13.81
N ALA A 179 5.95 3.45 -14.75
CA ALA A 179 4.60 2.93 -14.52
C ALA A 179 4.63 1.64 -13.68
N LEU A 180 5.64 0.79 -13.88
CA LEU A 180 5.83 -0.43 -13.07
C LEU A 180 6.21 -0.12 -11.62
N LEU A 181 6.95 0.97 -11.41
CA LEU A 181 7.42 1.39 -10.09
C LEU A 181 6.49 2.39 -9.39
N SER A 182 5.33 2.72 -9.97
CA SER A 182 4.44 3.78 -9.47
C SER A 182 3.88 3.53 -8.06
N ASP A 183 3.85 2.26 -7.65
CA ASP A 183 3.38 1.83 -6.33
C ASP A 183 4.40 2.14 -5.22
N TYR A 184 5.64 2.44 -5.58
CA TYR A 184 6.74 2.72 -4.66
C TYR A 184 7.14 4.19 -4.73
N ASP A 185 7.56 4.75 -3.59
CA ASP A 185 8.11 6.09 -3.55
C ASP A 185 9.40 6.17 -4.38
N GLN A 186 9.58 7.28 -5.09
CA GLN A 186 10.65 7.45 -6.08
C GLN A 186 12.07 7.32 -5.48
N GLU A 187 12.20 7.57 -4.18
CA GLU A 187 13.44 7.39 -3.43
C GLU A 187 13.88 5.92 -3.31
N TYR A 188 12.94 4.98 -3.40
CA TYR A 188 13.20 3.53 -3.29
C TYR A 188 13.33 2.84 -4.65
N TRP A 189 13.09 3.53 -5.75
CA TRP A 189 13.16 2.95 -7.10
C TRP A 189 14.54 2.36 -7.38
N ASP A 190 15.62 3.04 -6.97
CA ASP A 190 16.98 2.56 -7.18
C ASP A 190 17.28 1.24 -6.47
N LYS A 191 16.71 1.03 -5.27
CA LYS A 191 16.86 -0.22 -4.53
C LYS A 191 16.16 -1.38 -5.24
N ILE A 192 14.95 -1.17 -5.74
CA ILE A 192 14.18 -2.21 -6.46
C ILE A 192 14.87 -2.55 -7.79
N LEU A 193 15.36 -1.53 -8.50
CA LEU A 193 16.11 -1.72 -9.74
C LEU A 193 17.41 -2.47 -9.49
N PHE A 194 18.17 -2.08 -8.46
CA PHE A 194 19.39 -2.79 -8.06
C PHE A 194 19.12 -4.26 -7.74
N PHE A 195 18.09 -4.55 -6.95
CA PHE A 195 17.65 -5.92 -6.68
C PHE A 195 17.32 -6.68 -7.96
N THR A 196 16.58 -6.06 -8.88
CA THR A 196 16.20 -6.69 -10.15
C THR A 196 17.44 -7.03 -11.00
N MET A 197 18.43 -6.12 -11.05
CA MET A 197 19.69 -6.35 -11.73
C MET A 197 20.47 -7.53 -11.12
N GLN A 198 20.55 -7.60 -9.78
CA GLN A 198 21.27 -8.69 -9.10
C GLN A 198 20.55 -10.03 -9.25
N TYR A 199 19.23 -10.07 -9.03
CA TYR A 199 18.45 -11.30 -9.01
C TYR A 199 18.34 -11.95 -10.40
N PHE A 200 18.15 -11.16 -11.46
CA PHE A 200 18.05 -11.67 -12.84
C PHE A 200 19.36 -11.61 -13.63
N ASN A 201 20.42 -11.06 -13.04
CA ASN A 201 21.71 -10.81 -13.70
C ASN A 201 21.55 -10.05 -15.04
N VAL A 202 20.83 -8.92 -14.99
CA VAL A 202 20.54 -8.07 -16.16
C VAL A 202 21.00 -6.64 -15.96
N GLU A 203 21.31 -5.95 -17.06
CA GLU A 203 21.54 -4.51 -17.06
C GLU A 203 20.25 -3.77 -17.37
N ILE A 204 19.81 -2.89 -16.46
CA ILE A 204 18.64 -2.05 -16.68
C ILE A 204 19.09 -0.74 -17.33
N PRO A 205 18.58 -0.39 -18.53
CA PRO A 205 18.94 0.86 -19.20
C PRO A 205 18.51 2.09 -18.40
N LYS A 206 19.29 3.17 -18.52
CA LYS A 206 18.96 4.46 -17.90
C LYS A 206 17.67 5.00 -18.53
N PHE A 207 16.74 5.39 -17.68
CA PHE A 207 15.44 5.92 -18.11
C PHE A 207 15.18 7.30 -17.56
N THR A 208 14.31 8.03 -18.25
CA THR A 208 13.90 9.36 -17.82
C THR A 208 12.97 9.23 -16.63
N ARG A 209 13.46 9.58 -15.45
CA ARG A 209 12.60 9.67 -14.26
C ARG A 209 11.60 10.80 -14.49
N PRO A 210 10.29 10.57 -14.26
CA PRO A 210 9.34 11.66 -14.21
C PRO A 210 9.90 12.69 -13.23
N LYS A 211 10.03 13.95 -13.67
CA LYS A 211 10.37 15.05 -12.77
C LYS A 211 9.38 14.94 -11.64
N THR A 212 9.90 14.79 -10.42
CA THR A 212 9.11 14.72 -9.21
C THR A 212 8.23 15.96 -9.19
N ILE A 213 7.00 15.85 -9.69
CA ILE A 213 5.91 16.56 -9.04
C ILE A 213 5.96 15.87 -7.71
N LEU A 214 6.60 16.51 -6.73
CA LEU A 214 6.30 16.24 -5.35
C LEU A 214 4.77 16.37 -5.28
N LYS A 215 4.07 15.25 -5.51
CA LYS A 215 3.06 14.85 -4.57
C LYS A 215 3.86 14.74 -3.28
N LYS A 216 4.05 15.89 -2.63
CA LYS A 216 4.00 15.96 -1.20
C LYS A 216 2.73 15.18 -0.85
N LYS A 217 2.87 13.87 -0.63
CA LYS A 217 2.53 13.34 0.67
C LYS A 217 3.40 14.12 1.65
N SER A 218 3.09 15.41 1.82
CA SER A 218 3.36 16.03 3.07
C SER A 218 2.56 15.14 4.00
N LEU A 219 3.26 14.35 4.80
CA LEU A 219 2.99 14.35 6.23
C LEU A 219 3.01 15.82 6.71
N ALA A 220 2.09 16.65 6.21
CA ALA A 220 1.46 17.64 7.04
C ALA A 220 0.81 16.74 8.08
N SER A 221 1.39 16.72 9.27
CA SER A 221 0.89 15.96 10.42
C SER A 221 -0.63 15.88 10.31
N LEU A 222 -1.15 14.68 10.04
CA LEU A 222 -2.58 14.48 9.90
C LEU A 222 -3.19 15.08 11.17
N LYS A 223 -3.95 16.16 11.01
CA LYS A 223 -4.53 16.83 12.15
C LYS A 223 -5.59 15.89 12.69
N ASP A 224 -5.54 15.63 13.98
CA ASP A 224 -6.57 14.83 14.62
C ASP A 224 -7.81 15.70 14.85
N PHE A 225 -8.86 15.42 14.08
CA PHE A 225 -10.16 16.07 14.20
C PHE A 225 -11.16 15.21 14.98
N SER A 226 -10.68 14.21 15.73
CA SER A 226 -11.47 13.38 16.63
C SER A 226 -12.33 14.20 17.60
N TYR A 227 -11.80 15.33 18.07
CA TYR A 227 -12.52 16.24 18.97
C TYR A 227 -13.76 16.85 18.31
N GLU A 228 -13.66 17.25 17.03
CA GLU A 228 -14.79 17.79 16.27
C GLU A 228 -15.89 16.72 16.12
N TYR A 229 -15.48 15.50 15.74
CA TYR A 229 -16.39 14.36 15.59
C TYR A 229 -17.11 14.02 16.90
N GLU A 230 -16.38 13.91 18.00
CA GLU A 230 -16.96 13.63 19.31
C GLU A 230 -17.89 14.74 19.80
N PHE A 231 -17.58 16.00 19.47
CA PHE A 231 -18.44 17.11 19.81
C PHE A 231 -19.79 17.01 19.09
N ILE A 232 -19.79 16.73 17.78
CA ILE A 232 -21.01 16.55 16.99
C ILE A 232 -21.90 15.45 17.60
N LEU A 233 -21.31 14.33 18.01
CA LEU A 233 -22.06 13.22 18.61
C LEU A 233 -22.58 13.52 20.01
N LYS A 234 -21.85 14.32 20.80
CA LYS A 234 -22.20 14.66 22.20
C LYS A 234 -23.28 15.73 22.29
N THR A 235 -23.35 16.66 21.34
CA THR A 235 -24.34 17.75 21.37
C THR A 235 -25.77 17.21 21.25
N ASN A 236 -26.05 16.38 20.24
CA ASN A 236 -27.37 15.80 20.05
C ASN A 236 -27.27 14.45 19.34
N ARG A 237 -27.80 13.41 20.00
CA ARG A 237 -27.71 12.02 19.52
C ARG A 237 -28.40 11.80 18.17
N LYS A 238 -29.52 12.49 17.91
CA LYS A 238 -30.25 12.37 16.62
C LYS A 238 -29.45 13.01 15.49
N ILE A 239 -28.92 14.21 15.73
CA ILE A 239 -28.09 14.95 14.77
C ILE A 239 -26.82 14.15 14.43
N GLY A 240 -26.15 13.59 15.45
CA GLY A 240 -24.96 12.75 15.29
C GLY A 240 -25.20 11.44 14.54
N GLN A 241 -26.32 10.76 14.75
CA GLN A 241 -26.66 9.55 13.98
C GLN A 241 -26.86 9.84 12.49
N LYS A 242 -27.53 10.95 12.15
CA LYS A 242 -27.70 11.37 10.75
C LYS A 242 -26.40 11.84 10.11
N PHE A 243 -25.51 12.43 10.90
CA PHE A 243 -24.16 12.77 10.46
C PHE A 243 -23.37 11.53 10.04
N ILE A 244 -23.39 10.46 10.84
CA ILE A 244 -22.70 9.20 10.52
C ILE A 244 -23.25 8.58 9.23
N GLN A 245 -24.57 8.56 9.06
CA GLN A 245 -25.19 8.07 7.82
C GLN A 245 -24.70 8.85 6.60
N LEU A 246 -24.66 10.18 6.69
CA LEU A 246 -24.18 11.03 5.60
C LEU A 246 -22.68 10.90 5.33
N LEU A 247 -21.86 10.59 6.34
CA LEU A 247 -20.44 10.28 6.11
C LEU A 247 -20.28 9.03 5.22
N HIS A 248 -21.08 8.00 5.46
CA HIS A 248 -21.06 6.79 4.65
C HIS A 248 -21.63 7.01 3.25
N ASP A 249 -22.70 7.78 3.12
CA ASP A 249 -23.26 8.15 1.81
C ASP A 249 -22.24 8.96 0.99
N TYR A 250 -21.62 9.97 1.63
CA TYR A 250 -20.59 10.78 0.99
C TYR A 250 -19.37 9.95 0.58
N ARG A 251 -18.98 8.98 1.40
CA ARG A 251 -17.93 8.02 1.05
C ARG A 251 -18.30 7.25 -0.22
N PHE A 252 -19.52 6.72 -0.30
CA PHE A 252 -19.97 5.93 -1.43
C PHE A 252 -20.02 6.76 -2.72
N ASP A 253 -20.48 8.01 -2.64
CA ASP A 253 -20.70 8.87 -3.81
C ASP A 253 -19.45 9.61 -4.29
N LYS A 254 -18.53 9.97 -3.38
CA LYS A 254 -17.46 10.96 -3.65
C LYS A 254 -16.04 10.47 -3.34
N VAL A 255 -15.87 9.27 -2.77
CA VAL A 255 -14.55 8.74 -2.40
C VAL A 255 -14.32 7.41 -3.12
N ASN A 256 -13.17 7.26 -3.79
CA ASN A 256 -12.77 5.99 -4.37
C ASN A 256 -12.37 5.02 -3.24
N PRO A 257 -13.02 3.85 -3.10
CA PRO A 257 -12.71 2.87 -2.05
C PRO A 257 -11.26 2.41 -2.04
N ALA A 258 -10.58 2.41 -3.18
CA ALA A 258 -9.16 2.04 -3.29
C ALA A 258 -8.20 3.00 -2.57
N ASN A 259 -8.67 4.20 -2.21
CA ASN A 259 -7.88 5.21 -1.49
C ASN A 259 -8.12 5.21 0.02
N LEU A 260 -8.93 4.28 0.54
CA LEU A 260 -9.28 4.15 1.96
C LEU A 260 -8.60 2.93 2.58
N GLU A 261 -8.07 3.10 3.79
CA GLU A 261 -7.61 1.96 4.59
C GLU A 261 -8.80 1.17 5.14
N ILE A 262 -8.60 -0.12 5.44
CA ILE A 262 -9.62 -1.04 5.98
C ILE A 262 -10.34 -0.41 7.19
N ASP A 263 -9.58 0.20 8.09
CA ASP A 263 -10.11 0.89 9.27
C ASP A 263 -11.03 2.09 8.94
N GLN A 264 -10.79 2.78 7.84
CA GLN A 264 -11.58 3.92 7.41
C GLN A 264 -12.89 3.48 6.74
N LEU A 265 -13.00 2.19 6.37
CA LEU A 265 -14.23 1.59 5.85
C LEU A 265 -15.22 1.25 6.97
N TYR A 266 -14.74 0.87 8.16
CA TYR A 266 -15.57 0.37 9.25
C TYR A 266 -15.76 1.38 10.40
N TYR A 267 -14.81 2.30 10.63
CA TYR A 267 -14.87 3.24 11.75
C TYR A 267 -15.20 4.67 11.30
N PRO A 268 -16.41 5.20 11.60
CA PRO A 268 -16.84 6.53 11.13
C PRO A 268 -15.97 7.68 11.64
N LYS A 269 -15.35 7.53 12.82
CA LYS A 269 -14.39 8.50 13.39
C LYS A 269 -13.12 8.61 12.54
N LYS A 270 -12.56 7.46 12.11
CA LYS A 270 -11.39 7.41 11.22
C LYS A 270 -11.74 7.92 9.82
N LEU A 271 -12.93 7.59 9.33
CA LEU A 271 -13.47 8.13 8.08
C LEU A 271 -13.62 9.66 8.11
N TYR A 272 -14.15 10.22 9.20
CA TYR A 272 -14.25 11.68 9.37
C TYR A 272 -12.87 12.34 9.35
N ASN A 273 -11.89 11.78 10.08
CA ASN A 273 -10.51 12.29 10.07
C ASN A 273 -9.88 12.22 8.67
N TYR A 274 -10.12 11.14 7.93
CA TYR A 274 -9.67 11.02 6.55
C TYR A 274 -10.29 12.11 5.66
N LEU A 275 -11.62 12.25 5.71
CA LEU A 275 -12.35 13.26 4.93
C LEU A 275 -11.89 14.67 5.29
N ARG A 276 -11.71 14.96 6.57
CA ARG A 276 -11.29 16.28 7.06
C ARG A 276 -9.88 16.67 6.61
N ASN A 277 -8.96 15.71 6.57
CA ASN A 277 -7.59 15.94 6.11
C ASN A 277 -7.45 15.97 4.57
N ARG A 278 -8.28 15.22 3.83
CA ARG A 278 -8.09 15.01 2.38
C ARG A 278 -9.11 15.71 1.49
N HIS A 279 -10.39 15.64 1.85
CA HIS A 279 -11.49 16.17 1.03
C HIS A 279 -12.01 17.51 1.53
N TRP A 280 -11.92 17.77 2.83
CA TRP A 280 -12.51 18.92 3.51
C TRP A 280 -11.45 19.79 4.17
N ALA A 281 -10.26 19.89 3.57
CA ALA A 281 -9.13 20.65 4.13
C ALA A 281 -9.49 22.12 4.43
N LYS A 282 -10.40 22.72 3.65
CA LYS A 282 -10.91 24.09 3.83
C LYS A 282 -12.12 24.21 4.77
N GLY A 283 -12.64 23.10 5.29
CA GLY A 283 -13.89 23.04 6.06
C GLY A 283 -14.87 22.01 5.47
N ILE A 284 -15.91 21.65 6.24
CA ILE A 284 -16.97 20.74 5.76
C ILE A 284 -17.73 21.41 4.60
N PRO A 285 -17.94 20.72 3.45
CA PRO A 285 -18.61 21.29 2.29
C PRO A 285 -20.03 21.74 2.61
N GLN A 286 -20.44 22.85 2.00
CA GLN A 286 -21.77 23.42 2.20
C GLN A 286 -22.89 22.46 1.75
N ASP A 287 -22.66 21.70 0.68
CA ASP A 287 -23.62 20.71 0.19
C ASP A 287 -23.84 19.59 1.21
N PHE A 288 -22.76 19.16 1.88
CA PHE A 288 -22.83 18.17 2.95
C PHE A 288 -23.66 18.71 4.14
N ILE A 289 -23.42 19.96 4.54
CA ILE A 289 -24.17 20.61 5.63
C ILE A 289 -25.65 20.76 5.27
N THR A 290 -25.95 21.15 4.03
CA THR A 290 -27.31 21.31 3.54
C THR A 290 -28.06 19.98 3.55
N ASN A 291 -27.43 18.91 3.07
CA ASN A 291 -27.98 17.56 3.12
C ASN A 291 -28.17 17.06 4.56
N TRP A 292 -27.27 17.43 5.47
CA TRP A 292 -27.38 17.09 6.88
C TRP A 292 -28.59 17.71 7.56
N VAL A 293 -28.83 19.00 7.33
CA VAL A 293 -30.02 19.68 7.84
C VAL A 293 -31.30 19.15 7.18
N GLN A 294 -31.27 18.85 5.87
CA GLN A 294 -32.43 18.35 5.14
C GLN A 294 -32.83 16.93 5.56
N LYS A 295 -31.89 15.99 5.71
CA LYS A 295 -32.21 14.60 6.12
C LYS A 295 -32.82 14.48 7.52
N LEU A 296 -32.62 15.49 8.37
CA LEU A 296 -33.33 15.60 9.65
C LEU A 296 -34.77 16.10 9.46
N ARG A 297 -34.99 17.10 8.59
CA ARG A 297 -36.34 17.59 8.24
C ARG A 297 -37.24 16.52 7.63
N THR A 298 -36.67 15.59 6.86
CA THR A 298 -37.45 14.52 6.20
C THR A 298 -38.05 13.52 7.19
N ASN A 299 -37.54 13.44 8.43
CA ASN A 299 -38.00 12.47 9.43
C ASN A 299 -38.75 13.11 10.62
N SER A 300 -38.65 14.43 10.82
CA SER A 300 -39.43 15.21 11.79
C SER A 300 -39.27 16.72 11.49
N GLN A 301 -40.25 17.56 11.88
CA GLN A 301 -40.00 19.01 11.91
C GLN A 301 -38.81 19.27 12.85
N LEU A 302 -37.91 20.20 12.48
CA LEU A 302 -36.80 20.58 13.35
C LEU A 302 -37.35 21.38 14.51
N ASP A 303 -37.26 20.82 15.71
CA ASP A 303 -37.63 21.49 16.96
C ASP A 303 -36.67 22.68 17.19
N GLU A 304 -37.09 23.69 17.97
CA GLU A 304 -36.23 24.85 18.27
C GLU A 304 -34.92 24.43 18.95
N ASN A 305 -34.94 23.36 19.74
CA ASN A 305 -33.76 22.78 20.36
C ASN A 305 -32.77 22.21 19.32
N ASP A 306 -33.25 21.53 18.28
CA ASP A 306 -32.38 21.00 17.22
C ASP A 306 -31.73 22.14 16.41
N ARG A 307 -32.43 23.27 16.23
CA ARG A 307 -31.88 24.46 15.56
C ARG A 307 -30.77 25.11 16.39
N LEU A 308 -30.97 25.21 17.71
CA LEU A 308 -29.95 25.70 18.64
C LEU A 308 -28.73 24.77 18.67
N ASP A 309 -28.95 23.45 18.68
CA ASP A 309 -27.87 22.45 18.65
C ASP A 309 -27.04 22.54 17.36
N PHE A 310 -27.69 22.76 16.21
CA PHE A 310 -26.97 23.01 14.96
C PHE A 310 -26.15 24.30 14.99
N GLN A 311 -26.70 25.36 15.57
CA GLN A 311 -25.99 26.63 15.72
C GLN A 311 -24.76 26.46 16.61
N ILE A 312 -24.88 25.75 17.73
CA ILE A 312 -23.77 25.40 18.62
C ILE A 312 -22.68 24.61 17.89
N ILE A 313 -23.06 23.65 17.03
CA ILE A 313 -22.13 22.86 16.21
C ILE A 313 -21.43 23.75 15.17
N PHE A 314 -22.17 24.57 14.43
CA PHE A 314 -21.61 25.41 13.38
C PHE A 314 -20.68 26.49 13.92
N ASP A 315 -21.04 27.12 15.04
CA ASP A 315 -20.21 28.11 15.71
C ASP A 315 -18.89 27.49 16.18
N LYS A 316 -18.93 26.27 16.74
CA LYS A 316 -17.72 25.60 17.22
C LYS A 316 -16.82 25.08 16.10
N LEU A 317 -17.40 24.66 14.98
CA LEU A 317 -16.65 24.19 13.80
C LEU A 317 -16.25 25.33 12.85
N GLN A 318 -16.55 26.60 13.20
CA GLN A 318 -16.31 27.78 12.38
C GLN A 318 -16.90 27.69 10.97
N ILE A 319 -18.06 27.05 10.86
CA ILE A 319 -18.80 26.91 9.60
C ILE A 319 -19.58 28.21 9.39
N ILE A 320 -19.24 28.98 8.35
CA ILE A 320 -19.98 30.21 8.00
C ILE A 320 -21.33 29.79 7.39
N PRO A 321 -22.48 30.05 8.05
CA PRO A 321 -23.77 29.73 7.48
C PRO A 321 -24.06 30.71 6.35
N VAL A 322 -24.09 30.24 5.09
CA VAL A 322 -24.27 31.11 3.92
C VAL A 322 -25.62 31.83 3.93
N GLN A 323 -26.62 31.37 4.68
CA GLN A 323 -27.87 32.10 4.85
C GLN A 323 -28.37 31.93 6.27
N LYS A 324 -28.55 33.04 6.99
CA LYS A 324 -29.43 33.11 8.16
C LYS A 324 -30.69 32.32 7.80
N PHE A 325 -30.98 31.29 8.58
CA PHE A 325 -32.21 30.50 8.49
C PHE A 325 -33.37 31.46 8.20
N HIS A 326 -33.79 31.55 6.94
CA HIS A 326 -35.00 32.24 6.62
C HIS A 326 -36.07 31.38 7.29
N VAL A 327 -36.65 31.94 8.34
CA VAL A 327 -38.03 31.70 8.72
C VAL A 327 -38.80 31.72 7.41
N ILE A 328 -39.10 30.54 6.88
CA ILE A 328 -40.11 30.41 5.84
C ILE A 328 -41.37 30.81 6.59
N GLN A 329 -41.73 32.09 6.42
CA GLN A 329 -43.00 32.60 6.88
C GLN A 329 -44.08 31.67 6.37
N GLU A 330 -45.02 31.41 7.28
CA GLU A 330 -46.26 30.70 7.03
C GLU A 330 -46.79 31.02 5.63
N ILE A 331 -47.16 29.97 4.92
CA ILE A 331 -47.98 30.08 3.71
C ILE A 331 -49.29 30.74 4.14
N GLN A 332 -49.39 32.05 4.01
CA GLN A 332 -50.67 32.72 3.90
C GLN A 332 -51.07 32.72 2.42
N PRO A 333 -52.31 32.31 2.08
CA PRO A 333 -52.78 32.27 0.72
C PRO A 333 -53.14 33.69 0.29
N VAL A 334 -52.45 34.23 -0.72
CA VAL A 334 -52.90 35.43 -1.40
C VAL A 334 -53.09 35.12 -2.88
N LYS A 335 -54.27 35.51 -3.33
CA LYS A 335 -54.91 35.26 -4.63
C LYS A 335 -54.10 35.86 -5.79
N GLU A 336 -54.16 35.14 -6.91
CA GLU A 336 -53.98 35.54 -8.32
C GLU A 336 -54.15 37.04 -8.67
N PRO A 337 -53.55 37.55 -9.79
CA PRO A 337 -53.59 36.89 -11.10
C PRO A 337 -52.34 36.96 -12.01
N ILE A 338 -52.47 36.17 -13.08
CA ILE A 338 -51.62 35.93 -14.25
C ILE A 338 -51.34 37.20 -15.09
N GLU A 339 -50.18 37.22 -15.77
CA GLU A 339 -49.71 37.95 -16.98
C GLU A 339 -48.25 38.39 -16.73
N ASP A 340 -47.24 38.21 -17.57
CA ASP A 340 -47.12 37.86 -18.98
C ASP A 340 -45.72 37.29 -19.26
N ILE A 341 -45.59 36.59 -20.39
CA ILE A 341 -44.40 35.97 -20.95
C ILE A 341 -43.42 37.03 -21.46
N ILE A 342 -42.14 36.96 -21.07
CA ILE A 342 -41.01 37.46 -21.87
C ILE A 342 -39.82 36.50 -21.76
N GLU A 343 -39.53 35.78 -22.85
CA GLU A 343 -38.30 35.04 -23.11
C GLU A 343 -37.10 35.98 -23.22
N ILE A 344 -35.94 35.67 -22.61
CA ILE A 344 -34.61 35.83 -23.22
C ILE A 344 -33.63 34.76 -22.68
N ASN A 345 -33.30 33.85 -23.59
CA ASN A 345 -32.15 32.95 -23.74
C ASN A 345 -30.93 33.10 -22.81
N ASN A 346 -30.51 31.97 -22.22
CA ASN A 346 -29.10 31.64 -22.02
C ASN A 346 -28.86 30.16 -22.37
N THR A 347 -28.16 29.96 -23.48
CA THR A 347 -27.69 28.68 -24.00
C THR A 347 -26.74 27.99 -23.01
N THR A 348 -27.17 26.84 -22.50
CA THR A 348 -26.27 25.79 -22.01
C THR A 348 -26.78 24.48 -22.58
N SER A 349 -25.94 23.78 -23.33
CA SER A 349 -26.27 22.53 -24.02
C SER A 349 -26.68 21.45 -23.01
N GLU A 350 -27.98 21.32 -22.76
CA GLU A 350 -28.56 20.14 -22.14
C GLU A 350 -28.38 18.97 -23.11
N ARG A 351 -27.52 18.01 -22.75
CA ARG A 351 -27.63 16.67 -23.32
C ARG A 351 -29.00 16.15 -22.90
N ILE A 352 -29.94 16.13 -23.83
CA ILE A 352 -31.24 15.48 -23.68
C ILE A 352 -30.95 14.02 -23.31
N VAL A 353 -31.12 13.68 -22.04
CA VAL A 353 -31.08 12.29 -21.59
C VAL A 353 -32.38 11.68 -22.05
N GLU A 354 -32.34 10.94 -23.17
CA GLU A 354 -33.49 10.14 -23.62
C GLU A 354 -33.91 9.21 -22.47
N ALA A 355 -35.14 9.38 -21.98
CA ALA A 355 -35.69 8.57 -20.90
C ALA A 355 -35.73 7.09 -21.31
N ILE A 356 -35.26 6.22 -20.43
CA ILE A 356 -35.26 4.76 -20.65
C ILE A 356 -36.72 4.28 -20.65
N PRO A 357 -37.19 3.60 -21.72
CA PRO A 357 -38.53 3.04 -21.74
C PRO A 357 -38.72 2.00 -20.62
N PRO A 358 -39.90 1.92 -19.99
CA PRO A 358 -40.18 0.90 -18.98
C PRO A 358 -40.15 -0.51 -19.58
N ILE A 359 -39.61 -1.47 -18.82
CA ILE A 359 -39.43 -2.89 -19.24
C ILE A 359 -40.76 -3.57 -19.57
N GLU A 360 -41.88 -3.04 -19.05
CA GLU A 360 -43.23 -3.50 -19.35
C GLU A 360 -43.58 -3.39 -20.85
N ASN A 361 -42.99 -2.41 -21.56
CA ASN A 361 -43.05 -2.34 -23.02
C ASN A 361 -41.74 -2.84 -23.64
N PHE A 362 -41.53 -4.14 -23.56
CA PHE A 362 -40.27 -4.80 -23.96
C PHE A 362 -39.83 -4.49 -25.39
N GLN A 363 -40.78 -4.23 -26.30
CA GLN A 363 -40.50 -3.97 -27.70
C GLN A 363 -39.88 -2.58 -27.91
N GLU A 364 -40.35 -1.57 -27.18
CA GLU A 364 -39.75 -0.23 -27.17
C GLU A 364 -38.41 -0.21 -26.44
N PHE A 365 -38.31 -0.92 -25.31
CA PHE A 365 -37.05 -1.06 -24.57
C PHE A 365 -35.95 -1.73 -25.41
N LYS A 366 -36.29 -2.81 -26.13
CA LYS A 366 -35.36 -3.51 -27.03
C LYS A 366 -34.85 -2.60 -28.15
N ASN A 367 -35.73 -1.80 -28.75
CA ASN A 367 -35.36 -0.88 -29.83
C ASN A 367 -34.48 0.26 -29.31
N TRP A 368 -34.77 0.80 -28.11
CA TRP A 368 -33.93 1.80 -27.46
C TRP A 368 -32.53 1.25 -27.15
N LEU A 369 -32.45 0.01 -26.65
CA LEU A 369 -31.18 -0.64 -26.32
C LEU A 369 -30.32 -0.92 -27.56
N LEU A 370 -30.93 -1.38 -28.66
CA LEU A 370 -30.23 -1.59 -29.93
C LEU A 370 -29.70 -0.27 -30.50
N LYS A 371 -30.50 0.80 -30.46
CA LYS A 371 -30.08 2.14 -30.90
C LYS A 371 -28.87 2.65 -30.09
N LYS A 372 -28.84 2.42 -28.77
CA LYS A 372 -27.69 2.81 -27.93
C LYS A 372 -26.43 1.98 -28.20
N LEU A 373 -26.59 0.70 -28.52
CA LEU A 373 -25.46 -0.15 -28.93
C LEU A 373 -24.88 0.31 -30.27
N ASP A 374 -25.72 0.68 -31.25
CA ASP A 374 -25.26 1.22 -32.53
C ASP A 374 -24.56 2.58 -32.35
N GLU A 375 -25.08 3.46 -31.50
CA GLU A 375 -24.44 4.74 -31.16
C GLU A 375 -23.06 4.52 -30.51
N LEU A 376 -22.92 3.55 -29.61
CA LEU A 376 -21.64 3.20 -28.99
C LEU A 376 -20.65 2.57 -29.97
N GLN A 377 -21.14 1.72 -30.90
CA GLN A 377 -20.30 1.12 -31.92
C GLN A 377 -19.79 2.16 -32.94
N SER A 378 -20.53 3.24 -33.16
CA SER A 378 -20.09 4.36 -34.02
C SER A 378 -19.03 5.29 -33.38
N LEU A 379 -18.76 5.12 -32.08
CA LEU A 379 -17.77 5.89 -31.31
C LEU A 379 -16.44 5.14 -31.13
N ILE A 380 -16.37 3.87 -31.53
CA ILE A 380 -15.16 3.01 -31.58
C ILE A 380 -14.65 3.02 -33.02
#